data_AF-A0A919M4L0-F1
#
_entry.id   AF-A0A919M4L0-F1
#
_cell.length_a   1.000
_cell.length_b   1.000
_cell.length_c   1.000
_cell.angle_alpha   90.00
_cell.angle_beta   90.00
_cell.angle_gamma   90.00
#
_symmetry.space_group_name_H-M   'P 1'
#
loop_
_entity.id
_entity.type
_entity.pdbx_description
1 polymer ?
#
loop_
_entity_poly.entity_id
_entity_poly.type
_entity_poly.pdbx_seq_one_letter_code
_entity_poly.pdbx_strand_id
1 'polypeptide(L)'
;MAPQYRHGVLTTTDLTSADLDQIRKTALGEADPLGIAAGLADAVDAGRLADPEIAGEALILAAEIAESRAKHEAALRYAERAVEADAKSDGIKAHALHARLLFRAGRADEAMAELEPLRPRLTEHNDAPAYIAAALAVGGRHKLAEEWLTEAVQAALAERSSDPASAEDAGLLFFLLQQRHGIRHALNLPHDAHDNLADRLETRLANASTTAVGDELLFFPQAEFDRVIAKWPALTAAYGSTWDEHRARLERELSRRAASNPAPLPGTADGLATFAGLDADPADPKTRAGYTRQLAVKPSSITWPPERNGSCWCGSGLKYKKCCLPRARA
;
A
#
# COMPACT_ATOMS: atom_id res chain seq x y z
N MET A 1 -14.24 -42.12 6.55
CA MET A 1 -13.03 -41.32 6.86
C MET A 1 -13.31 -39.89 6.45
N ALA A 2 -13.65 -39.04 7.41
CA ALA A 2 -13.94 -37.63 7.18
C ALA A 2 -12.63 -36.83 7.05
N PRO A 3 -12.56 -35.80 6.17
CA PRO A 3 -11.38 -34.97 6.05
C PRO A 3 -11.33 -33.96 7.21
N GLN A 4 -10.21 -33.94 7.93
CA GLN A 4 -9.89 -32.95 8.95
C GLN A 4 -9.65 -31.59 8.30
N TYR A 5 -10.62 -30.69 8.40
CA TYR A 5 -10.44 -29.27 8.12
C TYR A 5 -9.61 -28.65 9.24
N ARG A 6 -8.43 -28.11 8.89
CA ARG A 6 -7.63 -27.29 9.80
C ARG A 6 -8.29 -25.92 9.93
N HIS A 7 -8.90 -25.67 11.08
CA HIS A 7 -9.24 -24.33 11.53
C HIS A 7 -7.96 -23.49 11.64
N GLY A 8 -7.96 -22.31 11.01
CA GLY A 8 -6.97 -21.26 11.26
C GLY A 8 -7.18 -20.70 12.65
N VAL A 9 -6.63 -21.39 13.65
CA VAL A 9 -6.61 -20.93 15.04
C VAL A 9 -5.44 -19.96 15.16
N LEU A 10 -5.74 -18.71 15.49
CA LEU A 10 -4.79 -17.76 16.07
C LEU A 10 -3.97 -18.51 17.12
N THR A 11 -2.67 -18.68 16.88
CA THR A 11 -1.78 -19.46 17.75
C THR A 11 -1.84 -18.94 19.20
N THR A 12 -1.50 -19.79 20.17
CA THR A 12 -1.50 -19.58 21.63
C THR A 12 -0.65 -18.42 22.17
N THR A 13 -0.23 -17.50 21.31
CA THR A 13 0.54 -16.29 21.61
C THR A 13 -0.39 -15.09 21.62
N ASP A 14 -0.10 -14.13 22.50
CA ASP A 14 -0.89 -12.89 22.60
C ASP A 14 -0.82 -12.10 21.29
N LEU A 15 -1.96 -11.54 20.90
CA LEU A 15 -2.12 -10.77 19.66
C LEU A 15 -1.35 -9.45 19.75
N THR A 16 -0.57 -9.13 18.72
CA THR A 16 0.23 -7.89 18.66
C THR A 16 -0.31 -6.90 17.63
N SER A 17 0.10 -5.63 17.70
CA SER A 17 -0.20 -4.63 16.65
C SER A 17 0.33 -5.06 15.27
N ALA A 18 1.50 -5.72 15.21
CA ALA A 18 2.04 -6.26 13.97
C ALA A 18 1.16 -7.38 13.37
N ASP A 19 0.54 -8.20 14.22
CA ASP A 19 -0.43 -9.19 13.76
C ASP A 19 -1.69 -8.53 13.21
N LEU A 20 -2.20 -7.46 13.86
CA LEU A 20 -3.32 -6.68 13.35
C LEU A 20 -3.03 -6.08 11.97
N ASP A 21 -1.85 -5.53 11.76
CA ASP A 21 -1.40 -5.01 10.46
C ASP A 21 -1.34 -6.09 9.39
N GLN A 22 -0.86 -7.29 9.75
CA GLN A 22 -0.81 -8.41 8.84
C GLN A 22 -2.20 -8.91 8.48
N ILE A 23 -3.08 -9.07 9.47
CA ILE A 23 -4.48 -9.48 9.29
C ILE A 23 -5.22 -8.48 8.42
N ARG A 24 -5.04 -7.16 8.64
CA ARG A 24 -5.66 -6.11 7.81
C ARG A 24 -5.35 -6.29 6.32
N LYS A 25 -4.15 -6.77 5.98
CA LYS A 25 -3.71 -7.00 4.59
C LYS A 25 -4.25 -8.29 3.98
N THR A 26 -4.45 -9.35 4.77
CA THR A 26 -4.73 -10.69 4.25
C THR A 26 -6.15 -11.18 4.51
N ALA A 27 -6.83 -10.70 5.56
CA ALA A 27 -8.07 -11.29 6.08
C ALA A 27 -9.17 -11.45 5.02
N LEU A 28 -9.31 -10.50 4.09
CA LEU A 28 -10.34 -10.58 3.06
C LEU A 28 -10.09 -11.68 2.02
N GLY A 29 -8.83 -12.11 1.85
CA GLY A 29 -8.44 -13.22 0.96
C GLY A 29 -8.48 -14.59 1.63
N GLU A 30 -8.68 -14.65 2.94
CA GLU A 30 -8.71 -15.91 3.70
C GLU A 30 -10.00 -16.70 3.47
N ALA A 31 -9.94 -18.01 3.72
CA ALA A 31 -11.07 -18.92 3.52
C ALA A 31 -12.25 -18.62 4.47
N ASP A 32 -11.95 -18.13 5.68
CA ASP A 32 -12.95 -17.75 6.68
C ASP A 32 -12.64 -16.40 7.35
N PRO A 33 -12.95 -15.28 6.67
CA PRO A 33 -12.73 -13.95 7.23
C PRO A 33 -13.61 -13.66 8.45
N LEU A 34 -14.82 -14.22 8.50
CA LEU A 34 -15.72 -14.01 9.64
C LEU A 34 -15.21 -14.74 10.89
N GLY A 35 -14.61 -15.91 10.73
CA GLY A 35 -13.89 -16.61 11.80
C GLY A 35 -12.70 -15.79 12.33
N ILE A 36 -11.98 -15.08 11.46
CA ILE A 36 -10.92 -14.16 11.88
C ILE A 36 -11.49 -13.00 12.70
N ALA A 37 -12.58 -12.37 12.24
CA ALA A 37 -13.25 -11.30 12.98
C ALA A 37 -13.71 -11.75 14.37
N ALA A 38 -14.33 -12.93 14.46
CA ALA A 38 -14.71 -13.53 15.74
C ALA A 38 -13.49 -13.80 16.63
N GLY A 39 -12.41 -14.36 16.06
CA GLY A 39 -11.18 -14.64 16.78
C GLY A 39 -10.48 -13.40 17.36
N LEU A 40 -10.56 -12.26 16.65
CA LEU A 40 -10.07 -10.97 17.16
C LEU A 40 -10.88 -10.52 18.38
N ALA A 41 -12.21 -10.56 18.29
CA ALA A 41 -13.08 -10.20 19.41
C ALA A 41 -12.89 -11.14 20.62
N ASP A 42 -12.76 -12.45 20.37
CA ASP A 42 -12.48 -13.45 21.41
C ASP A 42 -11.10 -13.23 22.07
N ALA A 43 -10.10 -12.75 21.31
CA ALA A 43 -8.79 -12.40 21.86
C ALA A 43 -8.89 -11.21 22.82
N VAL A 44 -9.68 -10.19 22.47
CA VAL A 44 -9.97 -9.05 23.34
C VAL A 44 -10.70 -9.51 24.61
N ASP A 45 -11.77 -10.32 24.47
CA ASP A 45 -12.57 -10.81 25.59
C ASP A 45 -11.75 -11.71 26.55
N ALA A 46 -10.81 -12.48 26.00
CA ALA A 46 -9.93 -13.34 26.78
C ALA A 46 -8.68 -12.62 27.32
N GLY A 47 -8.48 -11.33 27.03
CA GLY A 47 -7.28 -10.59 27.41
C GLY A 47 -5.99 -11.12 26.77
N ARG A 48 -6.08 -11.78 25.61
CA ARG A 48 -4.95 -12.35 24.85
C ARG A 48 -4.34 -11.32 23.90
N LEU A 49 -4.07 -10.13 24.44
CA LEU A 49 -3.45 -9.02 23.73
C LEU A 49 -2.09 -8.76 24.36
N ALA A 50 -1.07 -8.57 23.53
CA ALA A 50 0.27 -8.25 24.01
C ALA A 50 0.31 -6.88 24.68
N ASP A 51 -0.58 -5.99 24.26
CA ASP A 51 -0.82 -4.68 24.85
C ASP A 51 -2.35 -4.46 24.91
N PRO A 52 -2.95 -4.24 26.10
CA PRO A 52 -4.37 -3.95 26.21
C PRO A 52 -4.85 -2.73 25.41
N GLU A 53 -3.95 -1.79 25.09
CA GLU A 53 -4.29 -0.57 24.34
C GLU A 53 -4.69 -0.87 22.88
N ILE A 54 -4.33 -2.03 22.32
CA ILE A 54 -4.72 -2.40 20.94
C ILE A 54 -6.14 -2.99 20.84
N ALA A 55 -6.88 -3.08 21.95
CA ALA A 55 -8.21 -3.67 21.98
C ALA A 55 -9.19 -2.97 21.02
N GLY A 56 -9.17 -1.63 21.00
CA GLY A 56 -9.99 -0.83 20.08
C GLY A 56 -9.65 -1.11 18.62
N GLU A 57 -8.36 -1.16 18.27
CA GLU A 57 -7.91 -1.48 16.91
C GLU A 57 -8.31 -2.89 16.45
N ALA A 58 -8.21 -3.88 17.33
CA ALA A 58 -8.64 -5.25 17.05
C ALA A 58 -10.15 -5.33 16.77
N LEU A 59 -10.96 -4.61 17.56
CA LEU A 59 -12.42 -4.56 17.40
C LEU A 59 -12.83 -3.76 16.15
N ILE A 60 -12.14 -2.67 15.82
CA ILE A 60 -12.30 -1.95 14.54
C ILE A 60 -12.06 -2.90 13.37
N LEU A 61 -10.96 -3.66 13.40
CA LEU A 61 -10.64 -4.61 12.32
C LEU A 61 -11.68 -5.72 12.21
N ALA A 62 -12.16 -6.26 13.34
CA ALA A 62 -13.27 -7.22 13.35
C ALA A 62 -14.55 -6.64 12.73
N ALA A 63 -14.89 -5.40 13.07
CA ALA A 63 -16.04 -4.68 12.51
C ALA A 63 -15.89 -4.44 10.99
N GLU A 64 -14.73 -4.00 10.52
CA GLU A 64 -14.45 -3.79 9.08
C GLU A 64 -14.56 -5.10 8.29
N ILE A 65 -14.02 -6.21 8.81
CA ILE A 65 -14.14 -7.53 8.18
C ILE A 65 -15.61 -7.96 8.13
N ALA A 66 -16.36 -7.84 9.23
CA ALA A 66 -17.77 -8.18 9.26
C ALA A 66 -18.61 -7.32 8.29
N GLU A 67 -18.34 -6.01 8.22
CA GLU A 67 -19.00 -5.10 7.28
C GLU A 67 -18.74 -5.50 5.82
N SER A 68 -17.49 -5.84 5.47
CA SER A 68 -17.11 -6.27 4.13
C SER A 68 -17.86 -7.52 3.65
N ARG A 69 -18.35 -8.34 4.59
CA ARG A 69 -19.14 -9.56 4.36
C ARG A 69 -20.63 -9.35 4.59
N ALA A 70 -21.08 -8.10 4.63
CA ALA A 70 -22.46 -7.68 4.85
C ALA A 70 -23.09 -8.24 6.15
N LYS A 71 -22.27 -8.56 7.16
CA LYS A 71 -22.74 -8.96 8.49
C LYS A 71 -22.92 -7.74 9.38
N HIS A 72 -23.86 -6.87 8.99
CA HIS A 72 -24.03 -5.54 9.58
C HIS A 72 -24.32 -5.54 11.08
N GLU A 73 -25.12 -6.49 11.60
CA GLU A 73 -25.37 -6.58 13.04
C GLU A 73 -24.11 -6.96 13.84
N ALA A 74 -23.30 -7.88 13.31
CA ALA A 74 -22.03 -8.25 13.96
C ALA A 74 -21.02 -7.09 13.89
N ALA A 75 -20.92 -6.44 12.73
CA ALA A 75 -20.09 -5.27 12.56
C ALA A 75 -20.46 -4.16 13.54
N LEU A 76 -21.77 -3.87 13.70
CA LEU A 76 -22.26 -2.85 14.62
C LEU A 76 -21.88 -3.17 16.07
N ARG A 77 -22.06 -4.42 16.51
CA ARG A 77 -21.65 -4.85 17.87
C ARG A 77 -20.13 -4.71 18.10
N TYR A 78 -19.32 -5.05 17.10
CA TYR A 78 -17.86 -4.89 17.23
C TYR A 78 -17.46 -3.41 17.28
N ALA A 79 -18.10 -2.55 16.48
CA ALA A 79 -17.82 -1.12 16.48
C ALA A 79 -18.25 -0.44 17.79
N GLU A 80 -19.41 -0.80 18.35
CA GLU A 80 -19.87 -0.34 19.67
C GLU A 80 -18.85 -0.71 20.77
N ARG A 81 -18.39 -1.96 20.78
CA ARG A 81 -17.34 -2.41 21.70
C ARG A 81 -16.01 -1.68 21.47
N ALA A 82 -15.67 -1.33 20.23
CA ALA A 82 -14.46 -0.58 19.94
C ALA A 82 -14.52 0.84 20.56
N VAL A 83 -15.68 1.50 20.46
CA VAL A 83 -15.92 2.80 21.10
C VAL A 83 -15.75 2.70 22.62
N GLU A 84 -16.27 1.64 23.24
CA GLU A 84 -16.10 1.40 24.69
C GLU A 84 -14.63 1.18 25.09
N ALA A 85 -13.89 0.41 24.28
CA ALA A 85 -12.47 0.13 24.52
C ALA A 85 -11.60 1.38 24.37
N ASP A 86 -11.95 2.26 23.43
CA ASP A 86 -11.22 3.49 23.12
C ASP A 86 -11.68 4.70 23.93
N ALA A 87 -12.47 4.53 25.00
CA ALA A 87 -12.99 5.63 25.81
C ALA A 87 -11.91 6.55 26.45
N LYS A 88 -10.64 6.13 26.42
CA LYS A 88 -9.47 6.90 26.90
C LYS A 88 -8.62 7.51 25.78
N SER A 89 -8.85 7.13 24.52
CA SER A 89 -8.20 7.71 23.34
C SER A 89 -9.19 8.64 22.61
N ASP A 90 -8.73 9.41 21.62
CA ASP A 90 -9.65 10.25 20.83
C ASP A 90 -10.65 9.40 20.01
N GLY A 91 -10.46 8.08 19.90
CA GLY A 91 -11.47 7.11 19.44
C GLY A 91 -12.03 7.33 18.03
N ILE A 92 -11.43 8.21 17.23
CA ILE A 92 -12.03 8.77 16.00
C ILE A 92 -12.44 7.68 15.02
N LYS A 93 -11.59 6.67 14.82
CA LYS A 93 -11.87 5.54 13.92
C LYS A 93 -13.04 4.71 14.41
N ALA A 94 -13.06 4.37 15.70
CA ALA A 94 -14.13 3.58 16.31
C ALA A 94 -15.47 4.31 16.19
N HIS A 95 -15.50 5.59 16.56
CA HIS A 95 -16.71 6.41 16.51
C HIS A 95 -17.22 6.62 15.08
N ALA A 96 -16.36 6.98 14.13
CA ALA A 96 -16.77 7.15 12.74
C ALA A 96 -17.20 5.82 12.08
N LEU A 97 -16.56 4.69 12.42
CA LEU A 97 -16.99 3.37 11.98
C LEU A 97 -18.36 2.99 12.56
N HIS A 98 -18.57 3.24 13.85
CA HIS A 98 -19.85 2.98 14.50
C HIS A 98 -20.96 3.83 13.87
N ALA A 99 -20.74 5.14 13.69
CA ALA A 99 -21.66 6.01 12.97
C ALA A 99 -21.97 5.54 11.54
N ARG A 100 -20.95 5.08 10.78
CA ARG A 100 -21.16 4.47 9.45
C ARG A 100 -22.12 3.30 9.50
N LEU A 101 -21.99 2.43 10.51
CA LEU A 101 -22.83 1.26 10.69
C LEU A 101 -24.24 1.62 11.20
N LEU A 102 -24.35 2.65 12.04
CA LEU A 102 -25.63 3.23 12.46
C LEU A 102 -26.42 3.76 11.26
N PHE A 103 -25.78 4.46 10.31
CA PHE A 103 -26.43 4.86 9.06
C PHE A 103 -26.99 3.68 8.28
N ARG A 104 -26.21 2.58 8.13
CA ARG A 104 -26.68 1.36 7.47
C ARG A 104 -27.87 0.71 8.18
N ALA A 105 -27.93 0.85 9.51
CA ALA A 105 -29.04 0.38 10.33
C ALA A 105 -30.25 1.33 10.32
N GLY A 106 -30.21 2.45 9.59
CA GLY A 106 -31.28 3.44 9.56
C GLY A 106 -31.33 4.37 10.79
N ARG A 107 -30.31 4.33 11.65
CA ARG A 107 -30.20 5.12 12.90
C ARG A 107 -29.45 6.44 12.65
N ALA A 108 -29.99 7.26 11.74
CA ALA A 108 -29.28 8.44 11.22
C ALA A 108 -29.03 9.53 12.27
N ASP A 109 -29.96 9.74 13.21
CA ASP A 109 -29.81 10.77 14.24
C ASP A 109 -28.68 10.43 15.22
N GLU A 110 -28.58 9.15 15.60
CA GLU A 110 -27.51 8.65 16.47
C GLU A 110 -26.15 8.72 15.76
N ALA A 111 -26.11 8.34 14.47
CA ALA A 111 -24.90 8.45 13.67
C ALA A 111 -24.39 9.90 13.57
N MET A 112 -25.30 10.87 13.37
CA MET A 112 -24.91 12.28 13.31
C MET A 112 -24.49 12.83 14.67
N ALA A 113 -25.16 12.43 15.76
CA ALA A 113 -24.79 12.83 17.12
C ALA A 113 -23.37 12.36 17.49
N GLU A 114 -22.93 11.23 16.93
CA GLU A 114 -21.59 10.70 17.10
C GLU A 114 -20.54 11.36 16.19
N LEU A 115 -20.92 11.77 14.97
CA LEU A 115 -19.98 12.41 14.01
C LEU A 115 -19.75 13.90 14.26
N GLU A 116 -20.76 14.66 14.70
CA GLU A 116 -20.64 16.11 14.88
C GLU A 116 -19.48 16.50 15.82
N PRO A 117 -19.28 15.85 16.98
CA PRO A 117 -18.15 16.15 17.86
C PRO A 117 -16.78 15.86 17.24
N LEU A 118 -16.71 15.02 16.21
CA LEU A 118 -15.46 14.68 15.53
C LEU A 118 -15.06 15.69 14.45
N ARG A 119 -15.90 16.66 14.11
CA ARG A 119 -15.62 17.65 13.06
C ARG A 119 -14.29 18.40 13.26
N PRO A 120 -13.93 18.90 14.47
CA PRO A 120 -12.63 19.56 14.68
C PRO A 120 -11.44 18.62 14.42
N ARG A 121 -11.64 17.30 14.54
CA ARG A 121 -10.58 16.30 14.37
C ARG A 121 -10.11 16.16 12.93
N LEU A 122 -10.88 16.66 11.96
CA LEU A 122 -10.51 16.71 10.54
C LEU A 122 -9.19 17.46 10.29
N THR A 123 -8.85 18.43 11.13
CA THR A 123 -7.60 19.21 11.05
C THR A 123 -6.53 18.78 12.06
N GLU A 124 -6.82 17.79 12.90
CA GLU A 124 -5.91 17.34 13.98
C GLU A 124 -5.29 15.97 13.69
N HIS A 125 -6.00 15.08 12.97
CA HIS A 125 -5.57 13.70 12.73
C HIS A 125 -5.66 13.30 11.26
N ASN A 126 -4.60 12.64 10.75
CA ASN A 126 -4.45 12.27 9.34
C ASN A 126 -5.52 11.30 8.81
N ASP A 127 -6.05 10.45 9.67
CA ASP A 127 -7.03 9.41 9.34
C ASP A 127 -8.48 9.88 9.49
N ALA A 128 -8.73 10.92 10.29
CA ALA A 128 -10.08 11.44 10.54
C ALA A 128 -10.85 11.79 9.25
N PRO A 129 -10.26 12.49 8.25
CA PRO A 129 -10.96 12.81 7.01
C PRO A 129 -11.53 11.59 6.30
N ALA A 130 -10.77 10.50 6.22
CA ALA A 130 -11.18 9.31 5.49
C ALA A 130 -12.34 8.60 6.20
N TYR A 131 -12.26 8.44 7.52
CA TYR A 131 -13.29 7.73 8.28
C TYR A 131 -14.59 8.56 8.38
N ILE A 132 -14.50 9.85 8.68
CA ILE A 132 -15.67 10.74 8.83
C ILE A 132 -16.38 10.91 7.48
N ALA A 133 -15.64 11.17 6.40
CA ALA A 133 -16.23 11.33 5.07
C ALA A 133 -16.89 10.04 4.57
N ALA A 134 -16.27 8.87 4.82
CA ALA A 134 -16.86 7.58 4.48
C ALA A 134 -18.18 7.32 5.23
N ALA A 135 -18.25 7.66 6.53
CA ALA A 135 -19.46 7.52 7.32
C ALA A 135 -20.60 8.39 6.76
N LEU A 136 -20.32 9.68 6.53
CA LEU A 136 -21.28 10.62 5.94
C LEU A 136 -21.74 10.18 4.54
N ALA A 137 -20.83 9.70 3.69
CA ALA A 137 -21.16 9.20 2.36
C ALA A 137 -22.12 8.01 2.41
N VAL A 138 -21.87 7.04 3.30
CA VAL A 138 -22.78 5.89 3.53
C VAL A 138 -24.16 6.34 4.02
N GLY A 139 -24.22 7.39 4.85
CA GLY A 139 -25.47 8.05 5.25
C GLY A 139 -26.14 8.87 4.15
N GLY A 140 -25.61 8.90 2.93
CA GLY A 140 -26.11 9.72 1.83
C GLY A 140 -25.88 11.23 2.01
N ARG A 141 -25.00 11.63 2.94
CA ARG A 141 -24.71 13.02 3.31
C ARG A 141 -23.50 13.59 2.57
N HIS A 142 -23.35 13.26 1.29
CA HIS A 142 -22.21 13.69 0.46
C HIS A 142 -22.02 15.21 0.44
N LYS A 143 -23.10 16.00 0.41
CA LYS A 143 -23.02 17.47 0.46
C LYS A 143 -22.41 17.96 1.78
N LEU A 144 -22.85 17.41 2.91
CA LEU A 144 -22.34 17.78 4.23
C LEU A 144 -20.86 17.37 4.37
N ALA A 145 -20.49 16.20 3.85
CA ALA A 145 -19.09 15.77 3.81
C ALA A 145 -18.23 16.74 2.97
N GLU A 146 -18.74 17.20 1.83
CA GLU A 146 -18.05 18.19 0.99
C GLU A 146 -17.86 19.53 1.71
N GLU A 147 -18.89 20.00 2.43
CA GLU A 147 -18.84 21.22 3.23
C GLU A 147 -17.77 21.11 4.33
N TRP A 148 -17.81 20.05 5.15
CA TRP A 148 -16.86 19.86 6.25
C TRP A 148 -15.41 19.72 5.76
N LEU A 149 -15.19 18.95 4.70
CA LEU A 149 -13.86 18.79 4.12
C LEU A 149 -13.37 20.09 3.47
N THR A 150 -14.25 20.87 2.84
CA THR A 150 -13.89 22.17 2.26
C THR A 150 -13.44 23.14 3.33
N GLU A 151 -14.18 23.25 4.44
CA GLU A 151 -13.80 24.11 5.56
C GLU A 151 -12.48 23.66 6.19
N ALA A 152 -12.27 22.36 6.40
CA ALA A 152 -11.02 21.83 6.93
C ALA A 152 -9.83 22.11 5.99
N VAL A 153 -10.00 21.97 4.67
CA VAL A 153 -8.98 22.36 3.68
C VAL A 153 -8.68 23.85 3.75
N GLN A 154 -9.70 24.71 3.86
CA GLN A 154 -9.52 26.16 3.97
C GLN A 154 -8.78 26.55 5.25
N ALA A 155 -9.12 25.95 6.39
CA ALA A 155 -8.42 26.17 7.65
C ALA A 155 -6.94 25.74 7.56
N ALA A 156 -6.69 24.54 7.05
CA ALA A 156 -5.33 24.02 6.88
C ALA A 156 -4.49 24.83 5.88
N LEU A 157 -5.11 25.46 4.87
CA LEU A 157 -4.42 26.38 3.95
C LEU A 157 -4.17 27.75 4.58
N ALA A 158 -5.09 28.28 5.38
CA ALA A 158 -4.97 29.60 6.00
C ALA A 158 -3.80 29.69 7.00
N GLU A 159 -3.45 28.58 7.65
CA GLU A 159 -2.29 28.49 8.55
C GLU A 159 -0.94 28.46 7.80
N ARG A 160 -0.95 28.31 6.48
CA ARG A 160 0.26 28.17 5.67
C ARG A 160 0.66 29.49 5.02
N SER A 161 1.97 29.68 4.91
CA SER A 161 2.57 30.83 4.22
C SER A 161 2.74 30.62 2.71
N SER A 162 2.68 29.37 2.23
CA SER A 162 2.86 29.01 0.81
C SER A 162 2.26 27.64 0.47
N ASP A 163 2.03 27.43 -0.83
CA ASP A 163 1.58 26.16 -1.38
C ASP A 163 2.59 25.02 -1.10
N PRO A 164 2.10 23.80 -0.79
CA PRO A 164 2.99 22.66 -0.55
C PRO A 164 3.77 22.25 -1.82
N ALA A 165 5.07 21.98 -1.63
CA ALA A 165 5.95 21.55 -2.71
C ALA A 165 5.83 20.03 -2.98
N SER A 166 5.57 19.22 -1.96
CA SER A 166 5.36 17.77 -2.08
C SER A 166 4.19 17.27 -1.22
N ALA A 167 3.81 15.99 -1.39
CA ALA A 167 2.80 15.36 -0.53
C ALA A 167 3.29 15.22 0.93
N GLU A 168 4.59 14.98 1.11
CA GLU A 168 5.22 14.97 2.45
C GLU A 168 5.13 16.35 3.11
N ASP A 169 5.42 17.43 2.38
CA ASP A 169 5.29 18.81 2.88
C ASP A 169 3.83 19.24 3.13
N ALA A 170 2.89 18.61 2.41
CA ALA A 170 1.47 18.84 2.58
C ALA A 170 0.92 18.16 3.84
N GLY A 171 1.49 17.02 4.26
CA GLY A 171 1.06 16.30 5.46
C GLY A 171 -0.46 16.02 5.46
N LEU A 172 -1.15 16.41 6.53
CA LEU A 172 -2.61 16.28 6.68
C LEU A 172 -3.41 16.90 5.52
N LEU A 173 -2.97 18.04 5.00
CA LEU A 173 -3.66 18.76 3.91
C LEU A 173 -3.80 17.88 2.67
N PHE A 174 -2.83 17.02 2.39
CA PHE A 174 -2.92 16.09 1.26
C PHE A 174 -4.10 15.12 1.41
N PHE A 175 -4.27 14.53 2.60
CA PHE A 175 -5.38 13.60 2.87
C PHE A 175 -6.73 14.32 2.81
N LEU A 176 -6.83 15.53 3.38
CA LEU A 176 -8.03 16.36 3.29
C LEU A 176 -8.41 16.65 1.83
N LEU A 177 -7.44 17.06 1.00
CA LEU A 177 -7.64 17.33 -0.42
C LEU A 177 -8.11 16.07 -1.17
N GLN A 178 -7.52 14.91 -0.91
CA GLN A 178 -7.92 13.65 -1.55
C GLN A 178 -9.34 13.23 -1.18
N GLN A 179 -9.70 13.28 0.11
CA GLN A 179 -11.06 12.91 0.54
C GLN A 179 -12.09 13.88 -0.03
N ARG A 180 -11.78 15.19 -0.04
CA ARG A 180 -12.64 16.21 -0.64
C ARG A 180 -12.86 15.95 -2.12
N HIS A 181 -11.77 15.69 -2.85
CA HIS A 181 -11.81 15.42 -4.28
C HIS A 181 -12.72 14.22 -4.61
N GLY A 182 -12.57 13.11 -3.87
CA GLY A 182 -13.41 11.93 -4.02
C GLY A 182 -14.90 12.20 -3.79
N ILE A 183 -15.25 12.98 -2.74
CA ILE A 183 -16.64 13.36 -2.46
C ILE A 183 -17.22 14.28 -3.55
N ARG A 184 -16.45 15.27 -4.03
CA ARG A 184 -16.88 16.17 -5.11
C ARG A 184 -17.11 15.41 -6.41
N HIS A 185 -16.25 14.45 -6.72
CA HIS A 185 -16.45 13.55 -7.85
C HIS A 185 -17.75 12.73 -7.69
N ALA A 186 -18.03 12.18 -6.52
CA ALA A 186 -19.29 11.48 -6.24
C ALA A 186 -20.54 12.38 -6.38
N LEU A 187 -20.40 13.68 -6.16
CA LEU A 187 -21.44 14.69 -6.38
C LEU A 187 -21.53 15.19 -7.83
N ASN A 188 -20.64 14.74 -8.73
CA ASN A 188 -20.48 15.26 -10.10
C ASN A 188 -20.23 16.77 -10.17
N LEU A 189 -19.46 17.31 -9.22
CA LEU A 189 -19.08 18.73 -9.22
C LEU A 189 -17.88 18.97 -10.17
N PRO A 190 -17.79 20.16 -10.81
CA PRO A 190 -16.63 20.49 -11.61
C PRO A 190 -15.37 20.64 -10.73
N HIS A 191 -14.20 20.31 -11.28
CA HIS A 191 -12.92 20.50 -10.58
C HIS A 191 -12.68 21.97 -10.27
N ASP A 192 -12.24 22.25 -9.04
CA ASP A 192 -11.82 23.58 -8.60
C ASP A 192 -10.31 23.69 -8.33
N ALA A 193 -9.87 24.81 -7.76
CA ALA A 193 -8.47 25.06 -7.46
C ALA A 193 -7.86 24.05 -6.46
N HIS A 194 -8.65 23.56 -5.50
CA HIS A 194 -8.20 22.57 -4.52
C HIS A 194 -8.11 21.17 -5.15
N ASP A 195 -9.08 20.81 -6.00
CA ASP A 195 -9.03 19.57 -6.79
C ASP A 195 -7.76 19.55 -7.67
N ASN A 196 -7.48 20.65 -8.36
CA ASN A 196 -6.25 20.80 -9.14
C ASN A 196 -4.98 20.72 -8.28
N LEU A 197 -5.01 21.17 -7.02
CA LEU A 197 -3.86 21.04 -6.11
C LEU A 197 -3.66 19.57 -5.69
N ALA A 198 -4.74 18.86 -5.40
CA ALA A 198 -4.72 17.42 -5.09
C ALA A 198 -4.05 16.63 -6.24
N ASP A 199 -4.53 16.82 -7.48
CA ASP A 199 -4.02 16.15 -8.68
C ASP A 199 -2.53 16.43 -8.90
N ARG A 200 -2.09 17.68 -8.70
CA ARG A 200 -0.67 18.05 -8.82
C ARG A 200 0.20 17.34 -7.79
N LEU A 201 -0.24 17.27 -6.53
CA LEU A 201 0.51 16.60 -5.46
C LEU A 201 0.56 15.09 -5.67
N GLU A 202 -0.55 14.47 -6.07
CA GLU A 202 -0.61 13.04 -6.40
C GLU A 202 0.30 12.71 -7.57
N THR A 203 0.27 13.51 -8.64
CA THR A 203 1.16 13.35 -9.80
C THR A 203 2.62 13.42 -9.38
N ARG A 204 3.01 14.37 -8.51
CA ARG A 204 4.39 14.47 -8.00
C ARG A 204 4.78 13.24 -7.19
N LEU A 205 3.90 12.72 -6.34
CA LEU A 205 4.16 11.51 -5.55
C LEU A 205 4.31 10.28 -6.46
N ALA A 206 3.39 10.09 -7.41
CA ALA A 206 3.48 9.01 -8.39
C ALA A 206 4.77 9.10 -9.21
N ASN A 207 5.20 10.31 -9.58
CA ASN A 207 6.48 10.54 -10.24
C ASN A 207 7.68 10.22 -9.32
N ALA A 208 7.63 10.57 -8.05
CA ALA A 208 8.67 10.21 -7.07
C ALA A 208 8.75 8.68 -6.88
N SER A 209 7.62 7.99 -6.79
CA SER A 209 7.54 6.53 -6.66
C SER A 209 7.90 5.79 -7.96
N THR A 210 7.63 6.34 -9.14
CA THR A 210 8.07 5.78 -10.43
C THR A 210 9.54 6.06 -10.73
N THR A 211 10.11 7.11 -10.10
CA THR A 211 11.56 7.30 -10.02
C THR A 211 12.21 6.22 -9.13
N ALA A 212 11.45 5.53 -8.28
CA ALA A 212 11.89 4.37 -7.50
C ALA A 212 11.77 3.02 -8.25
N VAL A 213 11.33 2.99 -9.52
CA VAL A 213 11.69 1.89 -10.42
C VAL A 213 13.08 2.21 -10.96
N GLY A 214 14.10 1.84 -10.18
CA GLY A 214 15.47 1.91 -10.64
C GLY A 214 15.77 0.85 -11.71
N ASP A 215 17.04 0.69 -12.00
CA ASP A 215 17.56 -0.30 -12.94
C ASP A 215 17.80 -1.67 -12.28
N GLU A 216 17.15 -1.94 -11.15
CA GLU A 216 17.48 -3.11 -10.33
C GLU A 216 17.01 -4.43 -10.97
N LEU A 217 15.97 -4.37 -11.83
CA LEU A 217 15.48 -5.53 -12.60
C LEU A 217 16.17 -5.69 -13.97
N LEU A 218 17.04 -4.74 -14.37
CA LEU A 218 17.72 -4.81 -15.66
C LEU A 218 18.72 -5.96 -15.68
N PHE A 219 18.60 -6.84 -16.67
CA PHE A 219 19.44 -8.00 -16.86
C PHE A 219 20.17 -7.94 -18.20
N PHE A 220 21.50 -7.85 -18.18
CA PHE A 220 22.32 -8.12 -19.34
C PHE A 220 22.77 -9.60 -19.37
N PRO A 221 22.41 -10.38 -20.41
CA PRO A 221 23.03 -11.68 -20.69
C PRO A 221 24.56 -11.55 -20.81
N GLN A 222 25.31 -12.62 -20.57
CA GLN A 222 26.78 -12.54 -20.42
C GLN A 222 27.49 -11.75 -21.53
N ALA A 223 27.20 -12.08 -22.80
CA ALA A 223 27.78 -11.37 -23.94
C ALA A 223 27.44 -9.87 -23.95
N GLU A 224 26.22 -9.50 -23.56
CA GLU A 224 25.80 -8.10 -23.47
C GLU A 224 26.39 -7.40 -22.24
N PHE A 225 26.53 -8.10 -21.11
CA PHE A 225 27.18 -7.57 -19.91
C PHE A 225 28.63 -7.20 -20.22
N ASP A 226 29.37 -8.09 -20.88
CA ASP A 226 30.75 -7.85 -21.28
C ASP A 226 30.85 -6.63 -22.20
N ARG A 227 29.93 -6.47 -23.15
CA ARG A 227 29.83 -5.29 -24.03
C ARG A 227 29.51 -4.02 -23.25
N VAL A 228 28.56 -4.07 -22.31
CA VAL A 228 28.15 -2.94 -21.48
C VAL A 228 29.32 -2.44 -20.63
N ILE A 229 30.02 -3.34 -19.93
CA ILE A 229 31.16 -2.97 -19.09
C ILE A 229 32.35 -2.49 -19.93
N ALA A 230 32.61 -3.10 -21.09
CA ALA A 230 33.67 -2.63 -21.99
C ALA A 230 33.40 -1.22 -22.54
N LYS A 231 32.14 -0.92 -22.89
CA LYS A 231 31.75 0.38 -23.45
C LYS A 231 31.60 1.46 -22.37
N TRP A 232 31.14 1.09 -21.19
CA TRP A 232 30.92 1.99 -20.06
C TRP A 232 31.45 1.38 -18.75
N PRO A 233 32.77 1.45 -18.50
CA PRO A 233 33.39 0.85 -17.31
C PRO A 233 32.82 1.36 -15.98
N ALA A 234 32.29 2.58 -15.93
CA ALA A 234 31.63 3.15 -14.75
C ALA A 234 30.41 2.33 -14.28
N LEU A 235 29.79 1.53 -15.16
CA LEU A 235 28.64 0.69 -14.82
C LEU A 235 28.99 -0.51 -13.93
N THR A 236 30.28 -0.81 -13.74
CA THR A 236 30.72 -1.81 -12.77
C THR A 236 30.26 -1.48 -11.34
N ALA A 237 30.12 -0.19 -10.99
CA ALA A 237 29.59 0.22 -9.69
C ALA A 237 28.11 -0.14 -9.51
N ALA A 238 27.32 -0.12 -10.59
CA ALA A 238 25.88 -0.39 -10.55
C ALA A 238 25.55 -1.89 -10.73
N TYR A 239 26.28 -2.58 -11.61
CA TYR A 239 25.99 -3.95 -12.03
C TYR A 239 27.01 -4.98 -11.54
N GLY A 240 28.06 -4.58 -10.82
CA GLY A 240 29.16 -5.45 -10.45
C GLY A 240 30.26 -5.50 -11.50
N SER A 241 31.45 -5.92 -11.08
CA SER A 241 32.64 -6.01 -11.93
C SER A 241 32.70 -7.30 -12.73
N THR A 242 31.93 -8.31 -12.33
CA THR A 242 31.84 -9.61 -13.01
C THR A 242 30.39 -9.98 -13.29
N TRP A 243 30.17 -10.82 -14.31
CA TRP A 243 28.82 -11.31 -14.61
C TRP A 243 28.20 -12.14 -13.47
N ASP A 244 29.05 -12.75 -12.64
CA ASP A 244 28.60 -13.46 -11.44
C ASP A 244 28.05 -12.51 -10.37
N GLU A 245 28.73 -11.37 -10.14
CA GLU A 245 28.24 -10.31 -9.24
C GLU A 245 26.93 -9.71 -9.74
N HIS A 246 26.83 -9.45 -11.05
CA HIS A 246 25.61 -8.94 -11.68
C HIS A 246 24.40 -9.83 -11.43
N ARG A 247 24.56 -11.14 -11.68
CA ARG A 247 23.50 -12.12 -11.43
C ARG A 247 23.19 -12.30 -9.95
N ALA A 248 24.19 -12.23 -9.08
CA ALA A 248 23.97 -12.33 -7.64
C ALA A 248 23.17 -11.12 -7.12
N ARG A 249 23.53 -9.90 -7.54
CA ARG A 249 22.78 -8.67 -7.24
C ARG A 249 21.32 -8.80 -7.67
N LEU A 250 21.09 -9.20 -8.92
CA LEU A 250 19.75 -9.31 -9.49
C LEU A 250 18.94 -10.45 -8.85
N GLU A 251 19.53 -11.60 -8.56
CA GLU A 251 18.85 -12.69 -7.84
C GLU A 251 18.38 -12.26 -6.45
N ARG A 252 19.24 -11.53 -5.71
CA ARG A 252 18.86 -10.98 -4.40
C ARG A 252 17.69 -10.02 -4.54
N GLU A 253 17.69 -9.17 -5.57
CA GLU A 253 16.59 -8.24 -5.79
C GLU A 253 15.27 -8.93 -6.11
N LEU A 254 15.29 -9.90 -7.02
CA LEU A 254 14.11 -10.69 -7.37
C LEU A 254 13.58 -11.44 -6.14
N SER A 255 14.48 -12.02 -5.33
CA SER A 255 14.13 -12.71 -4.09
C SER A 255 13.49 -11.76 -3.06
N ARG A 256 14.03 -10.55 -2.90
CA ARG A 256 13.44 -9.51 -2.03
C ARG A 256 12.03 -9.13 -2.47
N ARG A 257 11.80 -9.08 -3.79
CA ARG A 257 10.51 -8.68 -4.38
C ARG A 257 9.57 -9.84 -4.69
N ALA A 258 9.85 -11.07 -4.21
CA ALA A 258 9.15 -12.28 -4.64
C ALA A 258 7.61 -12.21 -4.53
N ALA A 259 7.07 -11.49 -3.53
CA ALA A 259 5.64 -11.29 -3.36
C ALA A 259 4.95 -10.58 -4.54
N SER A 260 5.69 -9.75 -5.28
CA SER A 260 5.20 -9.01 -6.45
C SER A 260 5.41 -9.75 -7.77
N ASN A 261 5.85 -11.02 -7.72
CA ASN A 261 6.15 -11.86 -8.88
C ASN A 261 7.01 -11.17 -9.96
N PRO A 262 8.20 -10.66 -9.60
CA PRO A 262 9.02 -9.87 -10.50
C PRO A 262 9.63 -10.74 -11.60
N ALA A 263 10.02 -10.10 -12.71
CA ALA A 263 10.76 -10.75 -13.78
C ALA A 263 12.03 -9.96 -14.15
N PRO A 264 13.16 -10.62 -14.43
CA PRO A 264 14.33 -9.98 -15.04
C PRO A 264 13.93 -9.30 -16.35
N LEU A 265 14.43 -8.09 -16.62
CA LEU A 265 14.18 -7.38 -17.87
C LEU A 265 15.42 -7.45 -18.76
N PRO A 266 15.42 -8.27 -19.84
CA PRO A 266 16.60 -8.44 -20.68
C PRO A 266 16.92 -7.15 -21.45
N GLY A 267 18.09 -6.57 -21.19
CA GLY A 267 18.63 -5.40 -21.88
C GLY A 267 19.80 -5.75 -22.80
N THR A 268 20.17 -4.81 -23.67
CA THR A 268 21.35 -4.90 -24.56
C THR A 268 22.19 -3.63 -24.49
N ALA A 269 23.48 -3.73 -24.80
CA ALA A 269 24.37 -2.56 -24.85
C ALA A 269 23.89 -1.54 -25.90
N ASP A 270 23.44 -2.02 -27.06
CA ASP A 270 22.95 -1.15 -28.14
C ASP A 270 21.59 -0.54 -27.79
N GLY A 271 20.71 -1.28 -27.12
CA GLY A 271 19.43 -0.76 -26.64
C GLY A 271 19.63 0.35 -25.61
N LEU A 272 20.55 0.17 -24.66
CA LEU A 272 20.89 1.22 -23.69
C LEU A 272 21.49 2.46 -24.36
N ALA A 273 22.42 2.28 -25.30
CA ALA A 273 22.98 3.40 -26.09
C ALA A 273 21.89 4.13 -26.90
N THR A 274 21.00 3.38 -27.54
CA THR A 274 19.92 3.95 -28.35
C THR A 274 18.96 4.75 -27.48
N PHE A 275 18.64 4.25 -26.29
CA PHE A 275 17.78 4.95 -25.35
C PHE A 275 18.41 6.25 -24.82
N ALA A 276 19.71 6.20 -24.49
CA ALA A 276 20.44 7.38 -24.02
C ALA A 276 20.53 8.48 -25.10
N GLY A 277 20.57 8.09 -26.38
CA GLY A 277 20.76 9.04 -27.47
C GLY A 277 22.17 9.66 -27.45
N LEU A 278 22.31 10.84 -28.03
CA LEU A 278 23.61 11.53 -28.15
C LEU A 278 23.96 12.37 -26.91
N ASP A 279 22.95 12.83 -26.17
CA ASP A 279 23.11 13.87 -25.14
C ASP A 279 23.05 13.34 -23.70
N ALA A 280 22.57 12.10 -23.48
CA ALA A 280 22.50 11.51 -22.15
C ALA A 280 23.60 10.46 -21.93
N ASP A 281 24.09 10.37 -20.68
CA ASP A 281 25.06 9.36 -20.28
C ASP A 281 24.36 8.02 -19.97
N PRO A 282 24.72 6.91 -20.63
CA PRO A 282 24.30 5.56 -20.28
C PRO A 282 24.64 5.16 -18.83
N ALA A 283 25.64 5.77 -18.21
CA ALA A 283 26.00 5.59 -16.81
C ALA A 283 25.23 6.50 -15.83
N ASP A 284 24.36 7.40 -16.29
CA ASP A 284 23.43 8.11 -15.42
C ASP A 284 22.32 7.15 -14.94
N PRO A 285 22.10 7.02 -13.61
CA PRO A 285 20.98 6.23 -13.06
C PRO A 285 19.62 6.56 -13.68
N LYS A 286 19.35 7.83 -14.03
CA LYS A 286 18.07 8.24 -14.65
C LYS A 286 17.90 7.65 -16.05
N THR A 287 18.97 7.59 -16.84
CA THR A 287 18.96 6.97 -18.17
C THR A 287 18.65 5.48 -18.07
N ARG A 288 19.28 4.77 -17.12
CA ARG A 288 19.08 3.32 -16.96
C ARG A 288 17.71 2.97 -16.41
N ALA A 289 17.19 3.76 -15.47
CA ALA A 289 15.81 3.65 -14.99
C ALA A 289 14.81 3.88 -16.14
N GLY A 290 15.04 4.88 -16.98
CA GLY A 290 14.24 5.13 -18.18
C GLY A 290 14.25 3.97 -19.16
N TYR A 291 15.43 3.42 -19.46
CA TYR A 291 15.57 2.26 -20.34
C TYR A 291 14.87 1.03 -19.75
N THR A 292 14.98 0.81 -18.44
CA THR A 292 14.31 -0.29 -17.73
C THR A 292 12.79 -0.16 -17.82
N ARG A 293 12.23 1.05 -17.65
CA ARG A 293 10.80 1.32 -17.87
C ARG A 293 10.37 1.05 -19.30
N GLN A 294 11.18 1.41 -20.30
CA GLN A 294 10.89 1.10 -21.70
C GLN A 294 10.80 -0.41 -21.95
N LEU A 295 11.68 -1.21 -21.34
CA LEU A 295 11.64 -2.66 -21.43
C LEU A 295 10.41 -3.24 -20.73
N ALA A 296 10.00 -2.66 -19.59
CA ALA A 296 8.86 -3.12 -18.79
C ALA A 296 7.49 -2.94 -19.48
N VAL A 297 7.41 -2.17 -20.57
CA VAL A 297 6.16 -2.02 -21.36
C VAL A 297 5.69 -3.36 -21.93
N LYS A 298 6.61 -4.31 -22.17
CA LYS A 298 6.29 -5.64 -22.67
C LYS A 298 6.50 -6.68 -21.57
N PRO A 299 5.70 -7.76 -21.52
CA PRO A 299 5.98 -8.89 -20.65
C PRO A 299 7.40 -9.39 -20.86
N SER A 300 8.15 -9.60 -19.77
CA SER A 300 9.49 -10.16 -19.88
C SER A 300 9.44 -11.54 -20.53
N SER A 301 10.40 -11.81 -21.41
CA SER A 301 10.61 -13.15 -21.97
C SER A 301 11.26 -14.12 -20.98
N ILE A 302 11.64 -13.66 -19.78
CA ILE A 302 12.29 -14.47 -18.75
C ILE A 302 11.32 -14.70 -17.60
N THR A 303 10.93 -15.97 -17.41
CA THR A 303 10.11 -16.38 -16.26
C THR A 303 10.97 -16.51 -15.00
N TRP A 304 10.51 -15.91 -13.90
CA TRP A 304 11.10 -16.05 -12.58
C TRP A 304 9.98 -16.16 -11.52
N PRO A 305 10.10 -17.03 -10.50
CA PRO A 305 11.18 -17.98 -10.31
C PRO A 305 11.04 -19.18 -11.27
N PRO A 306 12.14 -19.65 -11.88
CA PRO A 306 12.10 -20.91 -12.64
C PRO A 306 11.95 -22.09 -11.69
N GLU A 307 11.52 -23.24 -12.22
CA GLU A 307 11.48 -24.48 -11.46
C GLU A 307 12.87 -24.82 -10.89
N ARG A 308 12.91 -25.34 -9.67
CA ARG A 308 14.15 -25.66 -8.94
C ARG A 308 15.14 -26.51 -9.75
N ASN A 309 14.63 -27.45 -10.56
CA ASN A 309 15.45 -28.33 -11.41
C ASN A 309 15.50 -27.91 -12.88
N GLY A 310 14.74 -26.89 -13.28
CA GLY A 310 14.71 -26.35 -14.64
C GLY A 310 15.94 -25.49 -14.97
N SER A 311 16.01 -25.05 -16.22
CA SER A 311 17.05 -24.14 -16.70
C SER A 311 17.05 -22.83 -15.90
N CYS A 312 18.24 -22.35 -15.54
CA CYS A 312 18.36 -21.09 -14.82
C CYS A 312 17.96 -19.89 -15.69
N TRP A 313 17.23 -18.94 -15.11
CA TRP A 313 16.73 -17.72 -15.77
C TRP A 313 17.82 -16.87 -16.43
N CYS A 314 19.06 -16.96 -15.94
CA CYS A 314 20.20 -16.21 -16.47
C CYS A 314 20.74 -16.72 -17.82
N GLY A 315 20.18 -17.82 -18.37
CA GLY A 315 20.62 -18.37 -19.66
C GLY A 315 21.90 -19.20 -19.63
N SER A 316 22.44 -19.54 -18.45
CA SER A 316 23.67 -20.35 -18.32
C SER A 316 23.54 -21.82 -18.74
N GLY A 317 22.33 -22.31 -18.99
CA GLY A 317 22.05 -23.73 -19.24
C GLY A 317 22.14 -24.64 -18.01
N LEU A 318 22.64 -24.16 -16.87
CA LEU A 318 22.69 -24.91 -15.63
C LEU A 318 21.31 -24.97 -14.95
N LYS A 319 21.10 -26.00 -14.11
CA LYS A 319 19.89 -26.11 -13.28
C LYS A 319 19.82 -24.94 -12.28
N TYR A 320 18.64 -24.34 -12.09
CA TYR A 320 18.45 -23.16 -11.23
C TYR A 320 19.02 -23.37 -9.82
N LYS A 321 18.76 -24.53 -9.18
CA LYS A 321 19.31 -24.88 -7.85
C LYS A 321 20.83 -24.92 -7.75
N LYS A 322 21.54 -25.06 -8.88
CA LYS A 322 23.02 -25.10 -8.97
C LYS A 322 23.59 -23.81 -9.57
N CYS A 323 22.75 -22.85 -9.93
CA CYS A 323 23.14 -21.63 -10.61
C CYS A 323 22.72 -20.40 -9.80
N CYS A 324 21.68 -19.66 -10.18
CA CYS A 324 21.35 -18.41 -9.48
C CYS A 324 20.75 -18.63 -8.08
N LEU A 325 20.00 -19.71 -7.82
CA LEU A 325 19.29 -19.88 -6.55
C LEU A 325 20.18 -19.76 -5.29
N PRO A 326 21.40 -20.35 -5.23
CA PRO A 326 22.30 -20.15 -4.10
C PRO A 326 22.80 -18.71 -3.91
N ARG A 327 22.82 -17.89 -4.98
CA ARG A 327 23.30 -16.51 -4.94
C ARG A 327 22.32 -15.56 -4.22
N ALA A 328 21.06 -15.97 -4.04
CA ALA A 328 20.08 -15.23 -3.23
C ALA A 328 20.47 -15.11 -1.75
N ARG A 329 21.34 -16.01 -1.27
CA ARG A 329 21.68 -16.19 0.16
C ARG A 329 23.15 -15.87 0.48
N ALA A 330 23.92 -15.47 -0.53
CA ALA A 330 25.33 -15.11 -0.44
C ALA A 330 25.48 -13.58 -0.45
#